data_AF-A0A6N6WP03-F1
#
_entry.id   AF-A0A6N6WP03-F1
#
_cell.length_a   1.000
_cell.length_b   1.000
_cell.length_c   1.000
_cell.angle_alpha   90.00
_cell.angle_beta   90.00
_cell.angle_gamma   90.00
#
_symmetry.space_group_name_H-M   'P 1'
#
loop_
_entity.id
_entity.type
_entity.pdbx_description
1 polymer ?
#
loop_
_entity_poly.entity_id
_entity_poly.type
_entity_poly.pdbx_seq_one_letter_code
_entity_poly.pdbx_strand_id
1 'polypeptide(L)'
;RVRRAAPWKDLPRRVFDATLDMLSGRYPSGDFSAFRPKLVWNRETGILTARPGAQLLAVTSGGTIPDRGMYSVLLPEGEEKAGSRRVGELDEEMVYESRVNDIITLGATSWRIQQITRDQVIVTPAPGRSARLPFWRGEGNGRPAELGEMIGDFLHLLADGAFFSGTIPPWLAEENTIANIQGLIEEQRNATGIVPGSRHLVLERCRDEIGDWRIILH
;
A
#
# COMPACT_ATOMS: atom_id res chain seq x y z
N ARG A 1 -21.49 27.81 -7.07
CA ARG A 1 -21.20 27.64 -5.63
C ARG A 1 -20.75 26.21 -5.38
N VAL A 2 -19.52 26.00 -4.89
CA VAL A 2 -18.90 24.67 -4.66
C VAL A 2 -19.57 23.92 -3.50
N ARG A 3 -20.00 24.63 -2.44
CA ARG A 3 -20.69 24.07 -1.25
C ARG A 3 -22.06 23.41 -1.52
N ARG A 4 -22.53 23.38 -2.76
CA ARG A 4 -23.72 22.60 -3.15
C ARG A 4 -23.44 21.11 -3.31
N ALA A 5 -22.18 20.73 -3.53
CA ALA A 5 -21.77 19.33 -3.61
C ALA A 5 -21.51 18.76 -2.22
N ALA A 6 -21.90 17.50 -1.99
CA ALA A 6 -21.80 16.84 -0.68
C ALA A 6 -20.39 16.88 -0.06
N PRO A 7 -19.28 16.61 -0.78
CA PRO A 7 -17.94 16.62 -0.19
C PRO A 7 -17.49 18.00 0.32
N TRP A 8 -18.12 19.08 -0.16
CA TRP A 8 -17.71 20.46 0.12
C TRP A 8 -18.73 21.24 0.93
N LYS A 9 -19.76 20.57 1.47
CA LYS A 9 -20.88 21.22 2.17
C LYS A 9 -20.40 22.17 3.28
N ASP A 10 -19.35 21.77 4.00
CA ASP A 10 -18.79 22.51 5.14
C ASP A 10 -17.44 23.18 4.84
N LEU A 11 -17.06 23.30 3.55
CA LEU A 11 -15.79 23.88 3.14
C LEU A 11 -15.62 25.32 3.70
N PRO A 12 -14.62 25.57 4.56
CA PRO A 12 -14.36 26.90 5.08
C PRO A 12 -13.87 27.85 3.99
N ARG A 13 -14.34 29.11 4.01
CA ARG A 13 -13.96 30.10 3.00
C ARG A 13 -12.45 30.32 2.92
N ARG A 14 -11.75 30.33 4.07
CA ARG A 14 -10.29 30.44 4.15
C ARG A 14 -9.55 29.36 3.36
N VAL A 15 -10.06 28.12 3.36
CA VAL A 15 -9.43 27.00 2.66
C VAL A 15 -9.66 27.13 1.16
N PHE A 16 -10.87 27.51 0.76
CA PHE A 16 -11.18 27.81 -0.64
C PHE A 16 -10.28 28.92 -1.21
N ASP A 17 -10.12 30.02 -0.47
CA ASP A 17 -9.26 31.12 -0.90
C ASP A 17 -7.78 30.70 -0.92
N ALA A 18 -7.31 29.89 0.04
CA ALA A 18 -5.95 29.34 0.04
C ALA A 18 -5.68 28.46 -1.20
N THR A 19 -6.64 27.65 -1.64
CA THR A 19 -6.51 26.88 -2.89
C THR A 19 -6.41 27.80 -4.11
N LEU A 20 -7.17 28.90 -4.16
CA LEU A 20 -7.08 29.88 -5.25
C LEU A 20 -5.77 30.67 -5.22
N ASP A 21 -5.26 31.01 -4.04
CA ASP A 21 -3.95 31.63 -3.85
C ASP A 21 -2.85 30.74 -4.45
N MET A 22 -2.85 29.45 -4.11
CA MET A 22 -1.93 28.47 -4.66
C MET A 22 -2.05 28.37 -6.19
N LEU A 23 -3.26 28.25 -6.75
CA LEU A 23 -3.47 28.13 -8.20
C LEU A 23 -3.11 29.41 -8.99
N SER A 24 -3.11 30.56 -8.31
CA SER A 24 -2.70 31.85 -8.87
C SER A 24 -1.23 32.21 -8.61
N GLY A 25 -0.48 31.34 -7.91
CA GLY A 25 0.97 31.45 -7.77
C GLY A 25 1.43 32.18 -6.51
N ARG A 26 0.53 32.37 -5.53
CA ARG A 26 0.88 32.92 -4.22
C ARG A 26 1.16 31.76 -3.28
N TYR A 27 2.43 31.50 -3.03
CA TYR A 27 2.88 30.44 -2.14
C TYR A 27 3.35 31.02 -0.78
N PRO A 28 3.13 30.30 0.33
CA PRO A 28 3.62 30.72 1.63
C PRO A 28 5.15 30.62 1.79
N SER A 29 5.83 29.78 0.99
CA SER A 29 7.30 29.62 1.03
C SER A 29 7.91 29.50 -0.38
N GLY A 30 9.24 29.67 -0.47
CA GLY A 30 10.02 29.55 -1.71
C GLY A 30 10.16 28.12 -2.25
N ASP A 31 9.85 27.11 -1.43
CA ASP A 31 9.90 25.68 -1.80
C ASP A 31 8.92 25.34 -2.93
N PHE A 32 7.94 26.22 -3.17
CA PHE A 32 6.91 26.05 -4.18
C PHE A 32 7.21 26.79 -5.49
N SER A 33 8.41 27.36 -5.66
CA SER A 33 8.84 28.07 -6.88
C SER A 33 8.81 27.20 -8.14
N ALA A 34 8.87 25.88 -8.00
CA ALA A 34 8.73 24.92 -9.11
C ALA A 34 7.30 24.83 -9.67
N PHE A 35 6.28 25.25 -8.90
CA PHE A 35 4.89 25.16 -9.33
C PHE A 35 4.51 26.30 -10.27
N ARG A 36 4.01 25.94 -11.45
CA ARG A 36 3.53 26.92 -12.44
C ARG A 36 2.06 27.26 -12.18
N PRO A 37 1.70 28.51 -11.86
CA PRO A 37 0.32 28.88 -11.64
C PRO A 37 -0.52 28.75 -12.91
N LYS A 38 -1.78 28.34 -12.74
CA LYS A 38 -2.70 27.98 -13.84
C LYS A 38 -3.83 28.99 -14.02
N LEU A 39 -4.10 29.80 -13.00
CA LEU A 39 -5.16 30.80 -12.98
C LEU A 39 -4.59 32.20 -12.72
N VAL A 40 -5.35 33.22 -13.10
CA VAL A 40 -5.16 34.61 -12.65
C VAL A 40 -6.38 34.98 -11.84
N TRP A 41 -6.16 35.56 -10.66
CA TRP A 41 -7.25 36.01 -9.79
C TRP A 41 -7.18 37.52 -9.57
N ASN A 42 -8.17 38.24 -10.10
CA ASN A 42 -8.38 39.64 -9.77
C ASN A 42 -9.09 39.74 -8.41
N ARG A 43 -8.41 40.29 -7.40
CA ARG A 43 -8.92 40.39 -6.02
C ARG A 43 -9.96 41.49 -5.83
N GLU A 44 -9.89 42.55 -6.63
CA GLU A 44 -10.81 43.67 -6.56
C GLU A 44 -12.17 43.29 -7.11
N THR A 45 -12.19 42.59 -8.26
CA THR A 45 -13.43 42.17 -8.92
C THR A 45 -13.87 40.76 -8.55
N GLY A 46 -12.98 39.95 -7.96
CA GLY A 46 -13.22 38.55 -7.65
C GLY A 46 -13.19 37.61 -8.86
N ILE A 47 -12.83 38.11 -10.05
CA ILE A 47 -12.85 37.35 -11.31
C ILE A 47 -11.63 36.43 -11.43
N LEU A 48 -11.86 35.18 -11.82
CA LEU A 48 -10.84 34.19 -12.16
C LEU A 48 -10.75 34.02 -13.67
N THR A 49 -9.55 34.08 -14.24
CA THR A 49 -9.30 33.80 -15.65
C THR A 49 -8.24 32.71 -15.81
N ALA A 50 -8.34 31.95 -16.90
CA ALA A 50 -7.41 30.89 -17.23
C ALA A 50 -6.11 31.46 -17.81
N ARG A 51 -4.96 30.90 -17.44
CA ARG A 51 -3.69 31.14 -18.16
C ARG A 51 -3.64 30.29 -19.43
N PRO A 52 -2.81 30.66 -20.43
CA PRO A 52 -2.59 29.82 -21.61
C PRO A 52 -2.24 28.37 -21.25
N GLY A 53 -2.93 27.41 -21.87
CA GLY A 53 -2.75 25.98 -21.64
C GLY A 53 -3.50 25.39 -20.43
N ALA A 54 -4.21 26.19 -19.63
CA ALA A 54 -4.95 25.68 -18.46
C ALA A 54 -6.07 24.70 -18.85
N GLN A 55 -6.77 24.95 -19.97
CA GLN A 55 -7.80 24.04 -20.47
C GLN A 55 -7.19 22.71 -20.90
N LEU A 56 -6.11 22.73 -21.70
CA LEU A 56 -5.43 21.52 -22.15
C LEU A 56 -5.02 20.67 -20.94
N LEU A 57 -4.40 21.29 -19.93
CA LEU A 57 -4.03 20.62 -18.70
C LEU A 57 -5.22 19.97 -17.97
N ALA A 58 -6.36 20.66 -17.90
CA ALA A 58 -7.55 20.13 -17.23
C ALA A 58 -8.16 18.94 -17.97
N VAL A 59 -8.24 18.98 -19.30
CA VAL A 59 -8.84 17.89 -20.10
C VAL A 59 -7.90 16.70 -20.28
N THR A 60 -6.58 16.91 -20.21
CA THR A 60 -5.59 15.81 -20.22
C THR A 60 -5.24 15.32 -18.83
N SER A 61 -5.80 15.90 -17.77
CA SER A 61 -5.68 15.32 -16.43
C SER A 61 -6.53 14.06 -16.40
N GLY A 62 -5.96 12.91 -16.00
CA GLY A 62 -6.66 11.62 -15.93
C GLY A 62 -7.81 11.57 -14.91
N GLY A 63 -8.27 12.71 -14.41
CA GLY A 63 -9.30 12.83 -13.40
C GLY A 63 -8.73 12.67 -11.99
N THR A 64 -9.45 11.90 -11.18
CA THR A 64 -9.11 11.69 -9.75
C THR A 64 -8.48 10.34 -9.48
N ILE A 65 -8.36 9.47 -10.47
CA ILE A 65 -7.68 8.18 -10.35
C ILE A 65 -6.18 8.46 -10.40
N PRO A 66 -5.41 8.16 -9.34
CA PRO A 66 -3.97 8.37 -9.36
C PRO A 66 -3.31 7.39 -10.33
N ASP A 67 -2.26 7.85 -11.01
CA ASP A 67 -1.36 6.97 -11.76
C ASP A 67 -0.59 6.12 -10.75
N ARG A 68 -1.12 4.94 -10.39
CA ARG A 68 -0.42 3.99 -9.51
C ARG A 68 0.61 3.21 -10.31
N GLY A 69 1.85 3.24 -9.88
CA GLY A 69 2.96 2.60 -10.58
C GLY A 69 3.50 1.38 -9.82
N MET A 70 3.18 0.18 -10.26
CA MET A 70 4.05 -0.96 -9.94
C MET A 70 5.40 -0.73 -10.62
N TYR A 71 6.49 -0.73 -9.87
CA TYR A 71 7.82 -0.60 -10.44
C TYR A 71 8.31 -1.97 -10.89
N SER A 72 8.71 -2.08 -12.15
CA SER A 72 9.35 -3.31 -12.61
C SER A 72 10.75 -3.41 -12.02
N VAL A 73 11.05 -4.54 -11.39
CA VAL A 73 12.38 -4.83 -10.85
C VAL A 73 13.15 -5.64 -11.86
N LEU A 74 14.31 -5.11 -12.28
CA LEU A 74 15.09 -5.63 -13.41
C LEU A 74 16.55 -5.85 -13.04
N LEU A 75 17.20 -6.78 -13.74
CA LEU A 75 18.65 -6.91 -13.77
C LEU A 75 19.30 -5.77 -14.60
N PRO A 76 20.59 -5.46 -14.37
CA PRO A 76 21.35 -4.56 -15.22
C PRO A 76 21.43 -5.11 -16.64
N GLU A 77 21.61 -4.21 -17.61
CA GLU A 77 21.76 -4.59 -19.01
C GLU A 77 22.99 -5.50 -19.21
N GLY A 78 22.80 -6.62 -19.91
CA GLY A 78 23.87 -7.59 -20.21
C GLY A 78 24.12 -8.64 -19.13
N GLU A 79 23.46 -8.59 -17.97
CA GLU A 79 23.56 -9.63 -16.93
C GLU A 79 22.46 -10.71 -17.01
N GLU A 80 21.77 -10.80 -18.15
CA GLU A 80 20.75 -11.82 -18.43
C GLU A 80 21.39 -13.20 -18.59
N LYS A 81 21.68 -13.90 -17.48
CA LYS A 81 22.44 -15.16 -17.55
C LYS A 81 21.66 -16.40 -18.01
N ALA A 82 20.34 -16.37 -18.14
CA ALA A 82 19.55 -17.49 -18.71
C ALA A 82 18.02 -17.21 -18.85
N GLY A 83 17.56 -15.96 -18.95
CA GLY A 83 16.11 -15.71 -18.92
C GLY A 83 15.71 -14.24 -18.91
N SER A 84 14.47 -13.99 -18.50
CA SER A 84 13.87 -12.65 -18.44
C SER A 84 14.69 -11.71 -17.54
N ARG A 85 14.98 -10.51 -18.05
CA ARG A 85 15.58 -9.39 -17.29
C ARG A 85 14.76 -9.00 -16.05
N ARG A 86 13.48 -9.34 -16.03
CA ARG A 86 12.54 -8.98 -14.96
C ARG A 86 12.57 -10.00 -13.85
N VAL A 87 12.92 -9.55 -12.64
CA VAL A 87 12.96 -10.38 -11.43
C VAL A 87 11.68 -10.27 -10.60
N GLY A 88 10.92 -9.19 -10.79
CA GLY A 88 9.64 -9.00 -10.09
C GLY A 88 9.08 -7.60 -10.26
N GLU A 89 8.21 -7.25 -9.33
CA GLU A 89 7.61 -5.93 -9.21
C GLU A 89 7.75 -5.44 -7.76
N LEU A 90 7.66 -4.14 -7.55
CA LEU A 90 7.54 -3.50 -6.24
C LEU A 90 6.43 -2.46 -6.26
N ASP A 91 5.82 -2.29 -5.09
CA ASP A 91 4.88 -1.20 -4.81
C ASP A 91 5.60 0.16 -4.88
N GLU A 92 4.92 1.17 -5.41
CA GLU A 92 5.45 2.55 -5.47
C GLU A 92 5.86 3.09 -4.11
N GLU A 93 5.05 2.84 -3.06
CA GLU A 93 5.38 3.31 -1.71
C GLU A 93 6.62 2.59 -1.16
N MET A 94 6.77 1.29 -1.46
CA MET A 94 7.97 0.54 -1.10
C MET A 94 9.20 1.10 -1.81
N VAL A 95 9.10 1.47 -3.09
CA VAL A 95 10.19 2.11 -3.83
C VAL A 95 10.49 3.51 -3.30
N TYR A 96 9.47 4.28 -2.94
CA TYR A 96 9.62 5.63 -2.37
C TYR A 96 10.40 5.61 -1.05
N GLU A 97 10.17 4.59 -0.21
CA GLU A 97 10.91 4.39 1.04
C GLU A 97 12.28 3.73 0.86
N SER A 98 12.62 3.28 -0.35
CA SER A 98 13.86 2.58 -0.64
C SER A 98 14.98 3.54 -1.06
N ARG A 99 16.22 3.14 -0.80
CA ARG A 99 17.44 3.83 -1.21
C ARG A 99 18.31 2.93 -2.07
N VAL A 100 19.19 3.55 -2.86
CA VAL A 100 20.28 2.83 -3.52
C VAL A 100 21.15 2.15 -2.45
N ASN A 101 21.51 0.90 -2.72
CA ASN A 101 22.17 -0.07 -1.85
C ASN A 101 21.30 -0.78 -0.81
N ASP A 102 20.01 -0.44 -0.69
CA ASP A 102 19.10 -1.24 0.14
C ASP A 102 19.00 -2.66 -0.41
N ILE A 103 18.83 -3.62 0.50
CA ILE A 103 18.69 -5.03 0.17
C ILE A 103 17.26 -5.45 0.47
N ILE A 104 16.58 -5.97 -0.56
CA ILE A 104 15.19 -6.40 -0.52
C ILE A 104 15.07 -7.88 -0.85
N THR A 105 14.02 -8.53 -0.38
CA THR A 105 13.71 -9.91 -0.73
C THR A 105 12.63 -9.96 -1.80
N LEU A 106 12.87 -10.68 -2.90
CA LEU A 106 11.83 -11.04 -3.88
C LEU A 106 11.82 -12.57 -4.05
N GLY A 107 10.67 -13.18 -3.76
CA GLY A 107 10.58 -14.64 -3.62
C GLY A 107 11.51 -15.15 -2.52
N ALA A 108 12.36 -16.12 -2.83
CA ALA A 108 13.35 -16.67 -1.91
C ALA A 108 14.76 -16.05 -2.08
N THR A 109 14.87 -14.91 -2.76
CA THR A 109 16.17 -14.34 -3.17
C THR A 109 16.33 -12.89 -2.72
N SER A 110 17.54 -12.54 -2.28
CA SER A 110 17.90 -11.19 -1.85
C SER A 110 18.57 -10.39 -2.97
N TRP A 111 18.15 -9.15 -3.13
CA TRP A 111 18.52 -8.24 -4.21
C TRP A 111 18.96 -6.89 -3.65
N ARG A 112 20.09 -6.36 -4.11
CA ARG A 112 20.56 -5.01 -3.77
C ARG A 112 20.13 -4.03 -4.85
N ILE A 113 19.47 -2.95 -4.44
CA ILE A 113 19.09 -1.85 -5.32
C ILE A 113 20.34 -1.12 -5.80
N GLN A 114 20.56 -1.11 -7.11
CA GLN A 114 21.63 -0.34 -7.76
C GLN A 114 21.12 1.03 -8.21
N GLN A 115 19.89 1.08 -8.72
CA GLN A 115 19.32 2.31 -9.26
C GLN A 115 17.80 2.29 -9.15
N ILE A 116 17.22 3.46 -8.85
CA ILE A 116 15.78 3.70 -8.91
C ILE A 116 15.56 4.75 -10.01
N THR A 117 14.81 4.38 -11.04
CA THR A 117 14.43 5.30 -12.13
C THR A 117 13.00 5.79 -11.92
N ARG A 118 12.40 6.39 -12.95
CA ARG A 118 11.01 6.88 -12.89
C ARG A 118 9.98 5.74 -12.79
N ASP A 119 10.31 4.57 -13.31
CA ASP A 119 9.36 3.48 -13.54
C ASP A 119 9.94 2.08 -13.22
N GLN A 120 11.24 2.01 -12.90
CA GLN A 120 11.96 0.74 -12.74
C GLN A 120 12.94 0.80 -11.57
N VAL A 121 13.21 -0.36 -11.00
CA VAL A 121 14.27 -0.56 -10.00
C VAL A 121 15.27 -1.56 -10.55
N ILE A 122 16.52 -1.12 -10.72
CA ILE A 122 17.61 -1.99 -11.17
C ILE A 122 18.27 -2.60 -9.94
N VAL A 123 18.41 -3.91 -9.92
CA VAL A 123 18.95 -4.66 -8.78
C VAL A 123 20.07 -5.62 -9.18
N THR A 124 20.91 -5.98 -8.23
CA THR A 124 21.94 -7.03 -8.38
C THR A 124 21.79 -8.08 -7.28
N PRO A 125 22.13 -9.35 -7.51
CA PRO A 125 22.08 -10.38 -6.48
C PRO A 125 22.87 -9.99 -5.21
N ALA A 126 22.30 -10.28 -4.04
CA ALA A 126 22.91 -10.01 -2.74
C ALA A 126 22.69 -11.18 -1.76
N PRO A 127 23.14 -12.40 -2.09
CA PRO A 127 22.90 -13.59 -1.28
C PRO A 127 23.54 -13.46 0.12
N GLY A 128 22.87 -14.03 1.12
CA GLY A 128 23.39 -14.13 2.50
C GLY A 128 23.41 -12.82 3.29
N ARG A 129 22.76 -11.76 2.80
CA ARG A 129 22.61 -10.50 3.51
C ARG A 129 21.21 -10.35 4.05
N SER A 130 21.08 -9.78 5.26
CA SER A 130 19.80 -9.43 5.84
C SER A 130 19.07 -8.47 4.89
N ALA A 131 17.84 -8.85 4.54
CA ALA A 131 17.05 -8.20 3.51
C ALA A 131 15.72 -7.74 4.09
N ARG A 132 15.31 -6.53 3.67
CA ARG A 132 14.00 -5.97 4.00
C ARG A 132 12.92 -6.70 3.23
N LEU A 133 11.86 -7.11 3.92
CA LEU A 133 10.67 -7.64 3.28
C LEU A 133 9.95 -6.48 2.56
N PRO A 134 9.70 -6.56 1.24
CA PRO A 134 8.88 -5.57 0.57
C PRO A 134 7.46 -5.65 1.11
N PHE A 135 6.82 -4.50 1.24
CA PHE A 135 5.40 -4.42 1.55
C PHE A 135 4.62 -4.08 0.29
N TRP A 136 3.34 -4.46 0.31
CA TRP A 136 2.39 -4.22 -0.76
C TRP A 136 1.18 -3.52 -0.20
N ARG A 137 0.80 -2.39 -0.79
CA ARG A 137 -0.46 -1.73 -0.49
C ARG A 137 -1.44 -2.14 -1.58
N GLY A 138 -2.38 -3.01 -1.20
CA GLY A 138 -3.56 -3.26 -2.02
C GLY A 138 -4.37 -1.98 -2.24
N GLU A 139 -5.36 -2.05 -3.13
CA GLU A 139 -6.20 -0.88 -3.39
C GLU A 139 -7.12 -0.54 -2.20
N GLY A 140 -7.35 0.77 -2.00
CA GLY A 140 -8.31 1.28 -1.02
C GLY A 140 -7.73 1.45 0.37
N ASN A 141 -8.62 1.52 1.38
CA ASN A 141 -8.24 1.81 2.77
C ASN A 141 -7.85 0.55 3.57
N GLY A 142 -7.66 -0.59 2.89
CA GLY A 142 -7.46 -1.88 3.53
C GLY A 142 -8.73 -2.41 4.21
N ARG A 143 -8.56 -3.37 5.12
CA ARG A 143 -9.66 -3.98 5.88
C ARG A 143 -10.18 -3.00 6.94
N PRO A 144 -11.50 -2.70 6.99
CA PRO A 144 -12.06 -1.86 8.04
C PRO A 144 -12.02 -2.57 9.40
N ALA A 145 -11.99 -1.78 10.48
CA ALA A 145 -11.81 -2.30 11.84
C ALA A 145 -12.93 -3.28 12.23
N GLU A 146 -14.17 -2.97 11.86
CA GLU A 146 -15.35 -3.78 12.16
C GLU A 146 -15.27 -5.16 11.51
N LEU A 147 -14.80 -5.23 10.25
CA LEU A 147 -14.58 -6.52 9.58
C LEU A 147 -13.40 -7.27 10.19
N GLY A 148 -12.37 -6.57 10.65
CA GLY A 148 -11.25 -7.16 11.38
C GLY A 148 -11.70 -7.84 12.68
N GLU A 149 -12.54 -7.16 13.47
CA GLU A 149 -13.14 -7.71 14.70
C GLU A 149 -13.96 -8.97 14.39
N MET A 150 -14.84 -8.91 13.38
CA MET A 150 -15.66 -10.06 12.97
C MET A 150 -14.82 -11.26 12.50
N ILE A 151 -13.72 -11.03 11.77
CA ILE A 151 -12.82 -12.12 11.37
C ILE A 151 -12.17 -12.74 12.60
N GLY A 152 -11.70 -11.92 13.55
CA GLY A 152 -11.09 -12.43 14.78
C GLY A 152 -12.07 -13.24 15.64
N ASP A 153 -13.31 -12.77 15.80
CA ASP A 153 -14.37 -13.52 16.49
C ASP A 153 -14.69 -14.83 15.78
N PHE A 154 -14.75 -14.80 14.44
CA PHE A 154 -15.01 -15.99 13.65
C PHE A 154 -13.90 -17.02 13.76
N LEU A 155 -12.63 -16.62 13.75
CA LEU A 155 -11.49 -17.53 13.97
C LEU A 155 -11.55 -18.18 15.35
N HIS A 156 -11.93 -17.44 16.40
CA HIS A 156 -12.14 -18.02 17.73
C HIS A 156 -13.31 -18.99 17.77
N LEU A 157 -14.42 -18.67 17.10
CA LEU A 157 -15.57 -19.57 16.99
C LEU A 157 -15.18 -20.88 16.29
N LEU A 158 -14.41 -20.81 15.21
CA LEU A 158 -13.92 -22.00 14.51
C LEU A 158 -12.91 -22.80 15.36
N ALA A 159 -12.13 -22.12 16.20
CA ALA A 159 -11.18 -22.75 17.10
C ALA A 159 -11.85 -23.41 18.32
N ASP A 160 -13.13 -23.14 18.55
CA ASP A 160 -13.99 -23.87 19.47
C ASP A 160 -14.55 -25.09 18.72
N GLY A 161 -14.06 -26.29 19.08
CA GLY A 161 -14.43 -27.55 18.41
C GLY A 161 -15.94 -27.83 18.37
N ALA A 162 -16.73 -27.12 19.20
CA ALA A 162 -18.19 -27.14 19.15
C ALA A 162 -18.76 -26.69 17.79
N PHE A 163 -18.11 -25.74 17.09
CA PHE A 163 -18.62 -25.23 15.81
C PHE A 163 -18.79 -26.32 14.76
N PHE A 164 -17.76 -27.16 14.57
CA PHE A 164 -17.78 -28.23 13.58
C PHE A 164 -18.62 -29.44 14.00
N SER A 165 -18.99 -29.56 15.28
CA SER A 165 -19.95 -30.56 15.76
C SER A 165 -21.41 -30.14 15.56
N GLY A 166 -21.65 -28.86 15.25
CA GLY A 166 -22.97 -28.28 15.06
C GLY A 166 -23.46 -28.28 13.60
N THR A 167 -24.47 -27.46 13.32
CA THR A 167 -24.97 -27.26 11.96
C THR A 167 -24.01 -26.38 11.16
N ILE A 168 -23.26 -27.00 10.25
CA ILE A 168 -22.33 -26.30 9.37
C ILE A 168 -23.11 -25.53 8.28
N PRO A 169 -22.81 -24.24 8.04
CA PRO A 169 -23.43 -23.49 6.95
C PRO A 169 -23.18 -24.12 5.57
N PRO A 170 -24.12 -24.05 4.62
CA PRO A 170 -23.96 -24.69 3.30
C PRO A 170 -22.71 -24.26 2.53
N TRP A 171 -22.27 -23.00 2.69
CA TRP A 171 -21.07 -22.48 2.02
C TRP A 171 -19.76 -23.02 2.60
N LEU A 172 -19.80 -23.67 3.76
CA LEU A 172 -18.66 -24.28 4.46
C LEU A 172 -18.74 -25.81 4.48
N ALA A 173 -19.79 -26.41 3.91
CA ALA A 173 -20.12 -27.82 4.12
C ALA A 173 -19.24 -28.79 3.30
N GLU A 174 -18.31 -28.29 2.48
CA GLU A 174 -17.38 -29.14 1.74
C GLU A 174 -16.34 -29.76 2.67
N GLU A 175 -16.22 -31.09 2.63
CA GLU A 175 -15.34 -31.88 3.50
C GLU A 175 -13.87 -31.40 3.48
N ASN A 176 -13.31 -31.15 2.29
CA ASN A 176 -11.94 -30.65 2.16
C ASN A 176 -11.77 -29.25 2.77
N THR A 177 -12.77 -28.39 2.62
CA THR A 177 -12.73 -27.03 3.18
C THR A 177 -12.74 -27.10 4.71
N ILE A 178 -13.59 -27.95 5.30
CA ILE A 178 -13.63 -28.19 6.74
C ILE A 178 -12.28 -28.71 7.25
N ALA A 179 -11.76 -29.77 6.62
CA ALA A 179 -10.50 -30.40 7.02
C ALA A 179 -9.33 -29.41 6.96
N ASN A 180 -9.24 -28.59 5.91
CA ASN A 180 -8.19 -27.57 5.77
C ASN A 180 -8.28 -26.49 6.85
N ILE A 181 -9.49 -26.02 7.17
CA ILE A 181 -9.68 -24.99 8.21
C ILE A 181 -9.33 -25.54 9.58
N GLN A 182 -9.78 -26.77 9.90
CA GLN A 182 -9.43 -27.43 11.16
C GLN A 182 -7.92 -27.63 11.28
N GLY A 183 -7.27 -28.11 10.21
CA GLY A 183 -5.82 -28.27 10.15
C GLY A 183 -5.08 -26.95 10.38
N LEU A 184 -5.47 -25.88 9.68
CA LEU A 184 -4.87 -24.56 9.84
C LEU A 184 -4.99 -24.01 11.27
N ILE A 185 -6.16 -24.18 11.90
CA ILE A 185 -6.42 -23.74 13.26
C ILE A 185 -5.59 -24.55 14.27
N GLU A 186 -5.49 -25.86 14.06
CA GLU A 186 -4.71 -26.75 14.92
C GLU A 186 -3.21 -26.46 14.80
N GLU A 187 -2.70 -26.25 13.57
CA GLU A 187 -1.32 -25.81 13.33
C GLU A 187 -1.01 -24.48 14.03
N GLN A 188 -1.89 -23.49 13.90
CA GLN A 188 -1.71 -22.20 14.58
C GLN A 188 -1.70 -22.37 16.11
N ARG A 189 -2.64 -23.14 16.66
CA ARG A 189 -2.72 -23.42 18.10
C ARG A 189 -1.46 -24.16 18.58
N ASN A 190 -0.95 -25.10 17.81
CA ASN A 190 0.27 -25.84 18.14
C ASN A 190 1.52 -24.93 18.08
N ALA A 191 1.55 -23.95 17.16
CA ALA A 191 2.66 -23.02 17.02
C ALA A 191 2.68 -21.93 18.12
N THR A 192 1.53 -21.31 18.41
CA THR A 192 1.47 -20.13 19.29
C THR A 192 0.68 -20.34 20.58
N GLY A 193 0.13 -21.53 20.82
CA GLY A 193 -0.68 -21.90 21.99
C GLY A 193 -2.13 -21.39 21.94
N ILE A 194 -2.37 -20.26 21.27
CA ILE A 194 -3.68 -19.65 21.07
C ILE A 194 -3.83 -19.15 19.63
N VAL A 195 -5.05 -19.20 19.12
CA VAL A 195 -5.42 -18.57 17.84
C VAL A 195 -5.69 -17.07 18.09
N PRO A 196 -5.02 -16.16 17.35
CA PRO A 196 -5.27 -14.72 17.45
C PRO A 196 -6.73 -14.36 17.11
N GLY A 197 -7.23 -13.28 17.69
CA GLY A 197 -8.59 -12.82 17.43
C GLY A 197 -8.88 -11.42 17.94
N SER A 198 -10.16 -11.03 17.92
CA SER A 198 -10.64 -9.67 18.25
C SER A 198 -10.18 -9.17 19.63
N ARG A 199 -9.99 -10.08 20.58
CA ARG A 199 -9.66 -9.80 22.00
C ARG A 199 -8.32 -10.39 22.44
N HIS A 200 -7.64 -11.12 21.56
CA HIS A 200 -6.37 -11.78 21.88
C HIS A 200 -5.37 -11.49 20.77
N LEU A 201 -4.42 -10.59 21.05
CA LEU A 201 -3.28 -10.35 20.19
C LEU A 201 -2.14 -11.29 20.59
N VAL A 202 -1.43 -11.81 19.59
CA VAL A 202 -0.30 -12.72 19.82
C VAL A 202 0.98 -12.05 19.33
N LEU A 203 1.94 -11.88 20.24
CA LEU A 203 3.29 -11.45 19.88
C LEU A 203 4.18 -12.68 19.72
N GLU A 204 4.39 -13.10 18.47
CA GLU A 204 5.25 -14.22 18.15
C GLU A 204 6.69 -13.75 17.92
N ARG A 205 7.66 -14.51 18.44
CA ARG A 205 9.08 -14.25 18.23
C ARG A 205 9.76 -15.49 17.66
N CYS A 206 10.26 -15.38 16.44
CA CYS A 206 10.98 -16.44 15.74
C CYS A 206 12.32 -15.93 15.20
N ARG A 207 13.19 -16.85 14.77
CA ARG A 207 14.42 -16.51 14.05
C ARG A 207 14.26 -16.81 12.57
N ASP A 208 14.81 -15.98 11.72
CA ASP A 208 14.90 -16.29 10.29
C ASP A 208 16.06 -17.26 9.97
N GLU A 209 16.19 -17.61 8.69
CA GLU A 209 17.19 -18.56 8.19
C GLU A 209 18.65 -18.14 8.46
N ILE A 210 18.90 -16.85 8.71
CA ILE A 210 20.23 -16.29 8.99
C ILE A 210 20.42 -16.10 10.51
N GLY A 211 19.38 -16.35 11.31
CA GLY A 211 19.40 -16.28 12.76
C GLY A 211 18.97 -14.93 13.34
N ASP A 212 18.56 -13.98 12.50
CA ASP A 212 18.05 -12.67 12.95
C ASP A 212 16.67 -12.84 13.59
N TRP A 213 16.38 -12.02 14.61
CA TRP A 213 15.09 -12.05 15.29
C TRP A 213 13.99 -11.41 14.44
N ARG A 214 12.84 -12.08 14.37
CA ARG A 214 11.58 -11.58 13.84
C ARG A 214 10.56 -11.52 14.96
N ILE A 215 9.84 -10.41 15.03
CA ILE A 215 8.74 -10.21 15.97
C ILE A 215 7.50 -9.92 15.13
N ILE A 216 6.48 -10.76 15.26
CA ILE A 216 5.24 -10.71 14.48
C ILE A 216 4.11 -10.45 15.47
N LEU A 217 3.28 -9.46 15.16
CA LEU A 217 2.02 -9.21 15.88
C LEU A 217 0.89 -9.78 15.03
N HIS A 218 0.18 -10.75 15.58
CA HIS A 218 -1.06 -11.29 15.04
C HIS A 218 -2.26 -10.68 15.76
#